data_AF-A0A7S0EIE0-F1
#
_entry.id   AF-A0A7S0EIE0-F1
#
_cell.length_a   1.000
_cell.length_b   1.000
_cell.length_c   1.000
_cell.angle_alpha   90.00
_cell.angle_beta   90.00
_cell.angle_gamma   90.00
#
_symmetry.space_group_name_H-M   'P 1'
#
loop_
_entity.id
_entity.type
_entity.pdbx_description
1 polymer ?
#
loop_
_entity_poly.entity_id
_entity_poly.type
_entity_poly.pdbx_seq_one_letter_code
_entity_poly.pdbx_strand_id
1 'polypeptide(L)'
;VLPGSRCPSERVDDAIHSTLMLRRQQFALLRLARGRAMSSAPMTVAVLPGDGIGPEVMDVAVKVLEHAGGLFGQSFNFKHAPVGGAAFEASGEHFPESTRQACADSEAILFGSVGGPVSEQHLPKWKDSEKNAVLGMRKAFDLAGNVRP
;
A
#
# COMPACT_ATOMS: atom_id res chain seq x y z
N VAL A 1 -59.38 -0.90 16.87
CA VAL A 1 -58.19 -0.76 16.01
C VAL A 1 -56.99 -1.16 16.83
N LEU A 2 -56.52 -2.40 16.67
CA LEU A 2 -55.36 -2.92 17.41
C LEU A 2 -54.06 -2.38 16.78
N PRO A 3 -53.08 -1.91 17.57
CA PRO A 3 -51.87 -1.33 17.03
C PRO A 3 -50.87 -2.43 16.62
N GLY A 4 -50.46 -2.40 15.35
CA GLY A 4 -49.07 -2.68 14.97
C GLY A 4 -48.58 -4.13 14.97
N SER A 5 -49.21 -5.03 14.21
CA SER A 5 -48.50 -6.22 13.74
C SER A 5 -47.64 -5.85 12.53
N ARG A 6 -46.33 -5.62 12.73
CA ARG A 6 -45.37 -5.39 11.63
C ARG A 6 -45.32 -6.57 10.67
N CYS A 7 -45.07 -6.26 9.40
CA CYS A 7 -45.07 -7.22 8.30
C CYS A 7 -43.97 -8.28 8.53
N PRO A 8 -44.20 -9.57 8.24
CA PRO A 8 -43.18 -10.60 8.40
C PRO A 8 -41.86 -10.31 7.66
N SER A 9 -41.90 -9.56 6.55
CA SER A 9 -40.72 -9.15 5.78
C SER A 9 -39.80 -8.18 6.55
N GLU A 10 -40.34 -7.20 7.27
CA GLU A 10 -39.55 -6.22 8.03
C GLU A 10 -38.75 -6.87 9.17
N ARG A 11 -39.30 -7.94 9.78
CA ARG A 11 -38.61 -8.72 10.82
C ARG A 11 -37.45 -9.56 10.27
N VAL A 12 -37.52 -9.96 9.00
CA VAL A 12 -36.43 -10.69 8.33
C VAL A 12 -35.29 -9.74 7.98
N ASP A 13 -35.61 -8.52 7.54
CA ASP A 13 -34.60 -7.49 7.23
C ASP A 13 -33.82 -7.04 8.47
N ASP A 14 -34.50 -6.83 9.61
CA ASP A 14 -33.87 -6.49 10.89
C ASP A 14 -32.96 -7.64 11.41
N ALA A 15 -33.40 -8.89 11.24
CA ALA A 15 -32.61 -10.07 11.62
C ALA A 15 -31.36 -10.25 10.73
N ILE A 16 -31.47 -9.95 9.43
CA ILE A 16 -30.35 -9.97 8.50
C ILE A 16 -29.35 -8.86 8.84
N HIS A 17 -29.83 -7.64 9.13
CA HIS A 17 -28.96 -6.51 9.49
C HIS A 17 -28.23 -6.75 10.82
N SER A 18 -28.93 -7.29 11.82
CA SER A 18 -28.35 -7.68 13.11
C SER A 18 -27.34 -8.82 12.98
N THR A 19 -27.62 -9.81 12.12
CA THR A 19 -26.71 -10.94 11.84
C THR A 19 -25.47 -10.49 11.05
N LEU A 20 -25.60 -9.53 10.13
CA LEU A 20 -24.48 -8.91 9.41
C LEU A 20 -23.59 -8.08 10.34
N MET A 21 -24.19 -7.33 11.26
CA MET A 21 -23.47 -6.60 12.33
C MET A 21 -22.71 -7.57 13.26
N LEU A 22 -23.35 -8.66 13.70
CA LEU A 22 -22.72 -9.66 14.55
C LEU A 22 -21.58 -10.41 13.85
N ARG A 23 -21.73 -10.71 12.56
CA ARG A 23 -20.65 -11.31 11.74
C ARG A 23 -19.48 -10.35 11.56
N ARG A 24 -19.73 -9.05 11.35
CA ARG A 24 -18.66 -8.03 11.32
C ARG A 24 -17.88 -7.99 12.64
N GLN A 25 -18.56 -8.08 13.78
CA GLN A 25 -17.91 -8.12 15.09
C GLN A 25 -17.18 -9.45 15.37
N GLN A 26 -17.75 -10.59 14.95
CA GLN A 26 -17.09 -11.90 15.11
C GLN A 26 -15.84 -12.04 14.23
N PHE A 27 -15.83 -11.50 13.01
CA PHE A 27 -14.61 -11.48 12.17
C PHE A 27 -13.52 -10.57 12.72
N ALA A 28 -13.88 -9.47 13.40
CA ALA A 28 -12.92 -8.61 14.08
C ALA A 28 -12.28 -9.33 15.29
N LEU A 29 -13.09 -10.05 16.08
CA LEU A 29 -12.59 -10.80 17.26
C LEU A 29 -11.69 -11.98 16.88
N LEU A 30 -12.00 -12.69 15.79
CA LEU A 30 -11.20 -13.84 15.32
C LEU A 30 -9.85 -13.44 14.71
N ARG A 31 -9.68 -12.19 14.27
CA ARG A 31 -8.40 -11.67 13.74
C ARG A 31 -7.41 -11.23 14.83
N LEU A 32 -7.91 -10.77 15.98
CA LEU A 32 -7.08 -10.37 17.12
C LEU A 32 -6.30 -11.54 17.74
N ALA A 33 -6.73 -12.78 17.53
CA ALA A 33 -6.16 -13.95 18.19
C ALA A 33 -4.93 -14.58 17.49
N ARG A 34 -4.51 -14.12 16.30
CA ARG A 34 -3.42 -14.76 15.53
C ARG A 34 -2.41 -13.83 14.84
N GLY A 35 -2.57 -12.51 14.92
CA GLY A 35 -1.60 -11.56 14.40
C GLY A 35 -0.77 -10.96 15.53
N ARG A 36 0.53 -10.72 15.28
CA ARG A 36 1.37 -9.84 16.10
C ARG A 36 0.53 -8.65 16.59
N ALA A 37 0.51 -8.38 17.89
CA ALA A 37 -0.22 -7.24 18.45
C ALA A 37 0.13 -6.00 17.63
N MET A 38 -0.88 -5.40 16.99
CA MET A 38 -0.63 -4.22 16.17
C MET A 38 -0.16 -3.09 17.08
N SER A 39 0.95 -2.48 16.69
CA SER A 39 1.56 -1.37 17.40
C SER A 39 0.60 -0.18 17.40
N SER A 40 0.47 0.50 18.55
CA SER A 40 -0.24 1.78 18.65
C SER A 40 0.52 2.93 17.97
N ALA A 41 1.82 2.76 17.69
CA ALA A 41 2.62 3.74 16.97
C ALA A 41 2.40 3.63 15.45
N PRO A 42 2.44 4.76 14.72
CA PRO A 42 2.26 4.78 13.28
C PRO A 42 3.39 4.03 12.58
N MET A 43 3.02 3.12 11.67
CA MET A 43 3.96 2.37 10.85
C MET A 43 4.46 3.26 9.72
N THR A 44 5.78 3.40 9.60
CA THR A 44 6.36 4.23 8.52
C THR A 44 6.53 3.42 7.25
N VAL A 45 5.97 3.92 6.14
CA VAL A 45 6.02 3.28 4.81
C VAL A 45 6.66 4.24 3.81
N ALA A 46 7.74 3.81 3.17
CA ALA A 46 8.34 4.54 2.06
C ALA A 46 7.50 4.31 0.81
N VAL A 47 6.96 5.38 0.22
CA VAL A 47 6.15 5.33 -0.99
C VAL A 47 7.00 5.78 -2.18
N LEU A 48 7.27 4.84 -3.08
CA LEU A 48 8.08 5.03 -4.28
C LEU A 48 7.17 4.90 -5.51
N PRO A 49 6.49 5.99 -5.94
CA PRO A 49 5.51 5.93 -7.02
C PRO A 49 6.14 5.60 -8.37
N GLY A 50 7.34 6.13 -8.63
CA GLY A 50 8.11 5.90 -9.85
C GLY A 50 7.50 6.55 -11.10
N ASP A 51 7.52 5.83 -12.22
CA ASP A 51 7.24 6.32 -13.57
C ASP A 51 5.96 5.74 -14.17
N GLY A 52 5.47 6.37 -15.24
CA GLY A 52 4.31 5.89 -16.02
C GLY A 52 3.03 5.92 -15.19
N ILE A 53 2.32 4.80 -15.13
CA ILE A 53 1.08 4.65 -14.34
C ILE A 53 1.33 4.61 -12.82
N GLY A 54 2.59 4.50 -12.39
CA GLY A 54 3.00 4.30 -11.01
C GLY A 54 2.38 5.30 -10.03
N PRO A 55 2.53 6.63 -10.23
CA PRO A 55 1.92 7.64 -9.38
C PRO A 55 0.38 7.50 -9.24
N GLU A 56 -0.31 7.25 -10.35
CA GLU A 56 -1.79 7.16 -10.36
C GLU A 56 -2.29 5.96 -9.53
N VAL A 57 -1.67 4.79 -9.70
CA VAL A 57 -2.05 3.60 -8.92
C VAL A 57 -1.62 3.72 -7.45
N MET A 58 -0.52 4.44 -7.19
CA MET A 58 0.01 4.62 -5.85
C MET A 58 -0.91 5.51 -5.00
N ASP A 59 -1.45 6.58 -5.57
CA ASP A 59 -2.41 7.46 -4.91
C ASP A 59 -3.66 6.70 -4.44
N VAL A 60 -4.09 5.70 -5.21
CA VAL A 60 -5.22 4.83 -4.83
C VAL A 60 -4.79 3.84 -3.76
N ALA A 61 -3.62 3.22 -3.90
CA ALA A 61 -3.10 2.27 -2.93
C ALA A 61 -2.94 2.88 -1.53
N VAL A 62 -2.44 4.11 -1.43
CA VAL A 62 -2.32 4.86 -0.16
C VAL A 62 -3.69 5.05 0.49
N LYS A 63 -4.70 5.50 -0.26
CA LYS A 63 -6.08 5.68 0.25
C LYS A 63 -6.67 4.37 0.77
N VAL A 64 -6.44 3.27 0.06
CA VAL A 64 -6.91 1.93 0.48
C VAL A 64 -6.20 1.49 1.76
N LEU A 65 -4.89 1.71 1.88
CA LEU A 65 -4.13 1.40 3.08
C LEU A 65 -4.58 2.23 4.28
N GLU A 66 -4.83 3.53 4.11
CA GLU A 66 -5.36 4.39 5.17
C GLU A 66 -6.72 3.89 5.66
N HIS A 67 -7.64 3.58 4.73
CA HIS A 67 -8.96 3.07 5.08
C HIS A 67 -8.86 1.71 5.80
N ALA A 68 -8.06 0.78 5.27
CA ALA A 68 -7.84 -0.51 5.90
C ALA A 68 -7.20 -0.35 7.29
N GLY A 69 -6.22 0.54 7.43
CA GLY A 69 -5.57 0.88 8.69
C GLY A 69 -6.59 1.32 9.74
N GLY A 70 -7.51 2.22 9.38
CA GLY A 70 -8.60 2.66 10.25
C GLY A 70 -9.51 1.53 10.73
N LEU A 71 -9.77 0.52 9.89
CA LEU A 71 -10.61 -0.63 10.25
C LEU A 71 -9.92 -1.59 11.24
N PHE A 72 -8.59 -1.67 11.20
CA PHE A 72 -7.84 -2.57 12.07
C PHE A 72 -7.21 -1.87 13.27
N GLY A 73 -7.14 -0.54 13.29
CA GLY A 73 -6.45 0.22 14.33
C GLY A 73 -4.95 0.39 14.07
N GLN A 74 -4.52 0.38 12.80
CA GLN A 74 -3.16 0.66 12.38
C GLN A 74 -3.10 2.06 11.75
N SER A 75 -2.22 2.93 12.24
CA SER A 75 -1.91 4.20 11.59
C SER A 75 -0.68 4.05 10.70
N PHE A 76 -0.63 4.82 9.61
CA PHE A 76 0.49 4.84 8.68
C PHE A 76 1.09 6.24 8.59
N ASN A 77 2.41 6.30 8.42
CA ASN A 77 3.16 7.50 8.08
C ASN A 77 3.83 7.28 6.72
N PHE A 78 3.30 7.89 5.67
CA PHE A 78 3.80 7.70 4.31
C PHE A 78 4.90 8.71 3.97
N LYS A 79 6.12 8.22 3.75
CA LYS A 79 7.26 9.02 3.29
C LYS A 79 7.43 8.85 1.79
N HIS A 80 7.10 9.88 1.01
CA HIS A 80 7.23 9.83 -0.44
C HIS A 80 8.67 10.15 -0.85
N ALA A 81 9.23 9.34 -1.76
CA ALA A 81 10.57 9.57 -2.31
C ALA A 81 10.61 9.19 -3.81
N PRO A 82 11.42 9.90 -4.62
CA PRO A 82 11.47 9.65 -6.06
C PRO A 82 12.26 8.37 -6.38
N VAL A 83 11.89 7.69 -7.46
CA VAL A 83 12.62 6.54 -8.01
C VAL A 83 12.45 6.49 -9.53
N GLY A 84 13.35 5.81 -10.24
CA GLY A 84 13.27 5.64 -11.69
C GLY A 84 13.61 6.92 -12.46
N GLY A 85 12.90 7.15 -13.56
CA GLY A 85 13.06 8.34 -14.39
C GLY A 85 12.77 9.64 -13.63
N ALA A 86 11.77 9.64 -12.73
CA ALA A 86 11.48 10.79 -11.87
C ALA A 86 12.66 11.16 -10.94
N ALA A 87 13.36 10.17 -10.38
CA ALA A 87 14.58 10.43 -9.61
C ALA A 87 15.75 10.88 -10.48
N PHE A 88 15.87 10.29 -11.68
CA PHE A 88 16.93 10.61 -12.61
C PHE A 88 16.87 12.07 -13.06
N GLU A 89 15.67 12.62 -13.28
CA GLU A 89 15.51 14.03 -13.63
C GLU A 89 16.03 14.99 -12.55
N ALA A 90 15.86 14.63 -11.27
CA ALA A 90 16.27 15.46 -10.16
C ALA A 90 17.75 15.27 -9.75
N SER A 91 18.30 14.06 -9.92
CA SER A 91 19.57 13.66 -9.29
C SER A 91 20.58 13.01 -10.24
N GLY A 92 20.17 12.65 -11.46
CA GLY A 92 20.98 11.84 -12.38
C GLY A 92 21.11 10.36 -12.00
N GLU A 93 20.43 9.91 -10.95
CA GLU A 93 20.40 8.52 -10.51
C GLU A 93 18.97 7.98 -10.45
N HIS A 94 18.76 6.72 -10.86
CA HIS A 94 17.44 6.07 -10.77
C HIS A 94 17.04 5.69 -9.35
N PHE A 95 18.01 5.57 -8.44
CA PHE A 95 17.79 5.25 -7.03
C PHE A 95 18.82 5.99 -6.16
N PRO A 96 18.60 7.29 -5.93
CA PRO A 96 19.56 8.16 -5.25
C PRO A 96 19.66 7.86 -3.76
N GLU A 97 20.71 8.37 -3.12
CA GLU A 97 20.97 8.16 -1.70
C GLU A 97 19.84 8.68 -0.79
N SER A 98 19.20 9.79 -1.17
CA SER A 98 18.05 10.32 -0.44
C SER A 98 16.88 9.33 -0.38
N THR A 99 16.60 8.65 -1.50
CA THR A 99 15.57 7.61 -1.57
C THR A 99 16.00 6.36 -0.80
N ARG A 100 17.28 5.97 -0.89
CA ARG A 100 17.84 4.88 -0.06
C ARG A 100 17.63 5.13 1.42
N GLN A 101 17.94 6.33 1.90
CA GLN A 101 17.76 6.70 3.31
C GLN A 101 16.27 6.69 3.70
N ALA A 102 15.38 7.23 2.85
CA ALA A 102 13.94 7.19 3.12
C ALA A 102 13.40 5.77 3.27
N CYS A 103 13.90 4.83 2.45
CA CYS A 103 13.58 3.41 2.56
C CYS A 103 14.19 2.76 3.81
N ALA A 104 15.43 3.09 4.16
CA ALA A 104 16.08 2.57 5.37
C ALA A 104 15.40 3.05 6.67
N ASP A 105 14.85 4.25 6.66
CA ASP A 105 14.10 4.84 7.78
C ASP A 105 12.62 4.43 7.81
N SER A 106 12.24 3.40 7.05
CA SER A 106 10.87 2.91 6.90
C SER A 106 10.77 1.41 7.22
N GLU A 107 9.61 0.97 7.68
CA GLU A 107 9.35 -0.45 8.00
C GLU A 107 8.95 -1.26 6.77
N ALA A 108 8.43 -0.59 5.75
CA ALA A 108 8.03 -1.19 4.48
C ALA A 108 8.24 -0.22 3.32
N ILE A 109 8.40 -0.78 2.12
CA ILE A 109 8.47 -0.04 0.87
C ILE A 109 7.24 -0.40 0.04
N LEU A 110 6.44 0.60 -0.31
CA LEU A 110 5.35 0.51 -1.27
C LEU A 110 5.85 1.06 -2.60
N PHE A 111 6.06 0.18 -3.56
CA PHE A 111 6.72 0.48 -4.83
C PHE A 111 5.73 0.41 -6.00
N GLY A 112 5.77 1.41 -6.88
CA GLY A 112 4.92 1.49 -8.07
C GLY A 112 5.58 0.81 -9.27
N SER A 113 5.85 1.58 -10.32
CA SER A 113 6.52 1.12 -11.53
C SER A 113 7.71 2.01 -11.85
N VAL A 114 8.72 1.48 -12.53
CA VAL A 114 9.84 2.26 -13.06
C VAL A 114 10.07 1.86 -14.50
N GLY A 115 10.55 2.79 -15.31
CA GLY A 115 10.80 2.57 -16.73
C GLY A 115 10.14 3.62 -17.61
N GLY A 116 10.46 3.56 -18.89
CA GLY A 116 10.00 4.54 -19.88
C GLY A 116 9.80 3.93 -21.25
N PRO A 117 9.43 4.76 -22.25
CA PRO A 117 9.08 4.29 -23.58
C PRO A 117 10.18 3.40 -24.18
N VAL A 118 9.79 2.29 -24.81
CA VAL A 118 10.74 1.33 -25.41
C VAL A 118 11.65 2.00 -26.45
N SER A 119 11.11 2.94 -27.22
CA SER A 119 11.86 3.74 -28.20
C SER A 119 12.93 4.64 -27.59
N GLU A 120 12.80 4.98 -26.31
CA GLU A 120 13.65 5.95 -25.61
C GLU A 120 14.66 5.29 -24.65
N GLN A 121 14.77 3.96 -24.65
CA GLN A 121 15.70 3.21 -23.77
C GLN A 121 17.19 3.56 -23.98
N HIS A 122 17.52 4.23 -25.09
CA HIS A 122 18.85 4.76 -25.35
C HIS A 122 19.16 6.05 -24.58
N LEU A 123 18.14 6.78 -24.11
CA LEU A 123 18.31 8.00 -23.34
C LEU A 123 18.79 7.68 -21.91
N PRO A 124 19.70 8.49 -21.33
CA PRO A 124 20.21 8.25 -19.98
C PRO A 124 19.12 8.09 -18.91
N LYS A 125 18.02 8.82 -19.04
CA LYS A 125 16.87 8.75 -18.14
C LYS A 125 16.26 7.35 -18.05
N TRP A 126 16.23 6.61 -19.16
CA TRP A 126 15.54 5.32 -19.23
C TRP A 126 16.49 4.14 -19.29
N LYS A 127 17.70 4.36 -19.78
CA LYS A 127 18.73 3.33 -19.90
C LYS A 127 18.99 2.65 -18.56
N ASP A 128 18.74 1.34 -18.53
CA ASP A 128 18.90 0.48 -17.35
C ASP A 128 18.07 0.93 -16.13
N SER A 129 17.04 1.77 -16.29
CA SER A 129 16.26 2.32 -15.17
C SER A 129 15.69 1.24 -14.25
N GLU A 130 15.05 0.22 -14.82
CA GLU A 130 14.51 -0.92 -14.07
C GLU A 130 15.60 -1.69 -13.33
N LYS A 131 16.74 -1.92 -13.98
CA LYS A 131 17.88 -2.61 -13.40
C LYS A 131 18.46 -1.81 -12.23
N ASN A 132 18.71 -0.52 -12.43
CA ASN A 132 19.34 0.37 -11.46
C ASN A 132 18.44 0.60 -10.24
N ALA A 133 17.13 0.77 -10.47
CA ALA A 133 16.17 0.97 -9.39
C ALA A 133 15.85 -0.35 -8.66
N VAL A 134 15.33 -1.36 -9.37
CA VAL A 134 14.80 -2.57 -8.72
C VAL A 134 15.92 -3.46 -8.20
N LEU A 135 16.96 -3.74 -8.99
CA LEU A 135 18.06 -4.58 -8.50
C LEU A 135 18.94 -3.81 -7.50
N GLY A 136 19.11 -2.51 -7.68
CA GLY A 136 19.79 -1.64 -6.70
C GLY A 136 19.10 -1.69 -5.34
N MET A 137 17.77 -1.53 -5.31
CA MET A 137 16.97 -1.61 -4.09
C MET A 137 17.00 -3.02 -3.48
N ARG A 138 16.81 -4.09 -4.27
CA ARG A 138 16.87 -5.47 -3.77
C ARG A 138 18.21 -5.79 -3.12
N LYS A 139 19.31 -5.34 -3.74
CA LYS A 139 20.65 -5.52 -3.18
C LYS A 139 20.87 -4.69 -1.91
N ALA A 140 20.35 -3.47 -1.86
CA ALA A 140 20.52 -2.58 -0.71
C ALA A 140 19.84 -3.12 0.57
N PHE A 141 18.69 -3.79 0.43
CA PHE A 141 17.89 -4.29 1.56
C PHE A 141 17.81 -5.81 1.66
N ASP A 142 18.72 -6.54 0.98
CA ASP A 142 18.79 -8.02 0.97
C ASP A 142 17.44 -8.72 0.69
N LEU A 143 16.70 -8.20 -0.30
CA LEU A 143 15.36 -8.69 -0.66
C LEU A 143 15.44 -9.93 -1.57
N ALA A 144 15.87 -11.06 -1.03
CA ALA A 144 16.02 -12.31 -1.76
C ALA A 144 14.70 -13.05 -2.02
N GLY A 145 13.71 -12.89 -1.12
CA GLY A 145 12.41 -13.53 -1.23
C GLY A 145 11.49 -12.81 -2.22
N ASN A 146 10.99 -13.52 -3.24
CA ASN A 146 10.03 -13.00 -4.21
C ASN A 146 8.82 -13.92 -4.31
N VAL A 147 7.69 -13.48 -3.77
CA VAL A 147 6.42 -14.23 -3.77
C VAL A 147 5.47 -13.60 -4.78
N ARG A 148 4.92 -14.40 -5.70
CA ARG A 148 3.94 -14.00 -6.71
C ARG A 148 2.73 -14.94 -6.61
N PRO A 149 1.70 -14.57 -5.84
CA PRO A 149 0.50 -15.40 -5.64
C PRO A 149 -0.30 -15.57 -6.93
#